data_AF-A0A6J8B6E3-F1
#
_entry.id   AF-A0A6J8B6E3-F1
#
_cell.length_a   1.000
_cell.length_b   1.000
_cell.length_c   1.000
_cell.angle_alpha   90.00
_cell.angle_beta   90.00
_cell.angle_gamma   90.00
#
_symmetry.space_group_name_H-M   'P 1'
#
loop_
_entity.id
_entity.type
_entity.pdbx_description
1 polymer ?
#
loop_
_entity_poly.entity_id
_entity_poly.type
_entity_poly.pdbx_seq_one_letter_code
_entity_poly.pdbx_strand_id
1 'polypeptide(L)'
;MNSSTVAAFVNHLEILNKDKIVSLIPNMVILTLYLIAGIFGNGLVLYVYSFKLKSKTDDRYFIPCLALMDMVACVIGASFSIAVNANQFTFQSNLICKLMWSLNKFTSISSGLMLIAIAVQRYIKVCRPFKSVMSINSKRLAIKLIIAVSMLVVVPSGFLYGVNDELIENDGINITVYRCTVDSDIDRRYDVGYSVFLLFFCFAGILAISILYFLIMKAIYTQESFWKRKRSNQNMRKTEQKSNQKENEETSQSYKISEHDLKQFENSNAIGEESQSTNNCNDINNTNGNDLNRKQGSRFGKVFRRMIRNKQLKRVAKRSLDSNKKNVFFKRKPQQHLSEGT
;
A
#
# COMPACT_ATOMS: atom_id res chain seq x y z
N MET A 1 40.23 -49.45 15.98
CA MET A 1 40.71 -48.51 17.04
C MET A 1 40.42 -49.12 18.39
N ASN A 2 41.17 -48.77 19.44
CA ASN A 2 40.84 -49.17 20.81
C ASN A 2 39.93 -48.11 21.46
N SER A 3 39.27 -48.45 22.57
CA SER A 3 38.33 -47.52 23.23
C SER A 3 39.02 -46.22 23.66
N SER A 4 40.29 -46.30 24.09
CA SER A 4 41.11 -45.18 24.55
C SER A 4 41.38 -44.14 23.45
N THR A 5 41.72 -44.55 22.22
CA THR A 5 41.93 -43.58 21.13
C THR A 5 40.63 -42.95 20.65
N VAL A 6 39.50 -43.69 20.72
CA VAL A 6 38.17 -43.11 20.42
C VAL A 6 37.80 -42.04 21.46
N ALA A 7 38.04 -42.29 22.76
CA ALA A 7 37.82 -41.30 23.81
C ALA A 7 38.70 -40.05 23.64
N ALA A 8 40.01 -40.23 23.35
CA ALA A 8 40.92 -39.11 23.09
C ALA A 8 40.49 -38.27 21.87
N PHE A 9 40.08 -38.93 20.78
CA PHE A 9 39.57 -38.30 19.56
C PHE A 9 38.31 -37.47 19.82
N VAL A 10 37.33 -38.02 20.55
CA VAL A 10 36.10 -37.29 20.93
C VAL A 10 36.43 -36.08 21.80
N ASN A 11 37.33 -36.22 22.77
CA ASN A 11 37.75 -35.11 23.63
C ASN A 11 38.41 -33.96 22.83
N HIS A 12 39.30 -34.27 21.88
CA HIS A 12 39.90 -33.25 20.99
C HIS A 12 38.86 -32.57 20.09
N LEU A 13 37.90 -33.32 19.56
CA LEU A 13 36.77 -32.75 18.79
C LEU A 13 35.91 -31.80 19.66
N GLU A 14 35.71 -32.12 20.93
CA GLU A 14 34.98 -31.24 21.86
C GLU A 14 35.77 -29.96 22.18
N ILE A 15 37.09 -30.05 22.36
CA ILE A 15 37.99 -28.89 22.57
C ILE A 15 37.97 -27.98 21.33
N LEU A 16 38.17 -28.53 20.12
CA LEU A 16 38.14 -27.76 18.87
C LEU A 16 36.80 -27.05 18.65
N ASN A 17 35.67 -27.69 18.99
CA ASN A 17 34.37 -27.00 18.98
C ASN A 17 34.32 -25.88 20.03
N LYS A 18 34.75 -26.11 21.28
CA LYS A 18 34.74 -25.09 22.36
C LYS A 18 35.52 -23.84 22.00
N ASP A 19 36.78 -23.98 21.59
CA ASP A 19 37.64 -22.84 21.25
C ASP A 19 37.07 -22.04 20.08
N LYS A 20 36.48 -22.73 19.09
CA LYS A 20 35.85 -22.06 17.96
C LYS A 20 34.52 -21.41 18.32
N ILE A 21 33.72 -22.02 19.19
CA ILE A 21 32.49 -21.42 19.75
C ILE A 21 32.81 -20.12 20.48
N VAL A 22 33.89 -20.06 21.28
CA VAL A 22 34.35 -18.83 21.96
C VAL A 22 34.60 -17.71 20.95
N SER A 23 35.30 -18.00 19.84
CA SER A 23 35.51 -17.06 18.73
C SER A 23 34.21 -16.62 18.03
N LEU A 24 33.10 -17.36 18.15
CA LEU A 24 31.81 -17.05 17.53
C LEU A 24 30.77 -16.47 18.50
N ILE A 25 31.07 -16.32 19.80
CA ILE A 25 30.16 -15.70 20.80
C ILE A 25 29.53 -14.38 20.30
N PRO A 26 30.25 -13.42 19.69
CA PRO A 26 29.63 -12.19 19.19
C PRO A 26 28.56 -12.43 18.13
N ASN A 27 28.76 -13.40 17.23
CA ASN A 27 27.78 -13.79 16.22
C ASN A 27 26.54 -14.42 16.89
N MET A 28 26.73 -15.29 17.88
CA MET A 28 25.64 -15.93 18.63
C MET A 28 24.76 -14.90 19.37
N VAL A 29 25.37 -13.88 19.98
CA VAL A 29 24.64 -12.77 20.63
C VAL A 29 23.83 -11.98 19.59
N ILE A 30 24.43 -11.60 18.46
CA ILE A 30 23.75 -10.85 17.39
C ILE A 30 22.57 -11.66 16.81
N LEU A 31 22.76 -12.95 16.54
CA LEU A 31 21.71 -13.85 16.04
C LEU A 31 20.56 -14.00 17.04
N THR A 32 20.86 -14.06 18.34
CA THR A 32 19.86 -14.13 19.41
C THR A 32 19.05 -12.84 19.51
N LEU A 33 19.69 -11.68 19.45
CA LEU A 33 19.02 -10.37 19.44
C LEU A 33 18.15 -10.20 18.18
N TYR A 34 18.65 -10.64 17.01
CA TYR A 34 17.90 -10.66 15.75
C TYR A 34 16.65 -11.55 15.84
N LEU A 35 16.76 -12.74 16.44
CA LEU A 35 15.62 -13.64 16.68
C LEU A 35 14.55 -13.00 17.58
N ILE A 36 14.96 -12.41 18.71
CA ILE A 36 14.04 -11.74 19.65
C ILE A 36 13.33 -10.56 18.97
N ALA A 37 14.08 -9.69 18.29
CA ALA A 37 13.54 -8.54 17.58
C ALA A 37 12.60 -8.96 16.43
N GLY A 38 12.96 -10.02 15.69
CA GLY A 38 12.18 -10.57 14.59
C GLY A 38 10.85 -11.17 15.03
N ILE A 39 10.85 -11.97 16.11
CA ILE A 39 9.64 -12.54 16.71
C ILE A 39 8.75 -11.44 17.27
N PHE A 40 9.31 -10.55 18.10
CA PHE A 40 8.51 -9.52 18.79
C PHE A 40 7.96 -8.47 17.82
N GLY A 41 8.78 -7.96 16.90
CA GLY A 41 8.39 -6.93 15.95
C GLY A 41 7.30 -7.41 14.99
N ASN A 42 7.51 -8.56 14.34
CA ASN A 42 6.53 -9.12 13.41
C ASN A 42 5.30 -9.71 14.12
N GLY A 43 5.48 -10.28 15.31
CA GLY A 43 4.37 -10.69 16.18
C GLY A 43 3.48 -9.52 16.58
N LEU A 44 4.06 -8.35 16.89
CA LEU A 44 3.32 -7.11 17.15
C LEU A 44 2.57 -6.63 15.90
N VAL A 45 3.17 -6.68 14.70
CA VAL A 45 2.47 -6.38 13.44
C VAL A 45 1.29 -7.32 13.24
N LEU A 46 1.47 -8.63 13.43
CA LEU A 46 0.41 -9.62 13.28
C LEU A 46 -0.73 -9.41 14.29
N TYR A 47 -0.41 -9.16 15.56
CA TYR A 47 -1.38 -8.82 16.61
C TYR A 47 -2.18 -7.56 16.27
N VAL A 48 -1.48 -6.47 15.93
CA VAL A 48 -2.09 -5.18 15.61
C VAL A 48 -3.04 -5.31 14.41
N TYR A 49 -2.63 -5.99 13.34
CA TYR A 49 -3.46 -6.18 12.16
C TYR A 49 -4.64 -7.14 12.42
N SER A 50 -4.45 -8.20 13.21
CA SER A 50 -5.49 -9.21 13.48
C SER A 50 -6.53 -8.76 14.51
N PHE A 51 -6.14 -8.00 15.53
CA PHE A 51 -7.03 -7.60 16.63
C PHE A 51 -7.47 -6.13 16.57
N LYS A 52 -6.55 -5.20 16.32
CA LYS A 52 -6.84 -3.74 16.38
C LYS A 52 -7.33 -3.17 15.05
N LEU A 53 -6.91 -3.70 13.90
CA LEU A 53 -7.27 -3.18 12.57
C LEU A 53 -8.10 -4.16 11.71
N LYS A 54 -9.12 -4.81 12.31
CA LYS A 54 -10.18 -5.64 11.67
C LYS A 54 -11.08 -4.90 10.65
N SER A 55 -10.58 -3.86 10.00
CA SER A 55 -11.27 -3.14 8.91
C SER A 55 -11.30 -3.99 7.65
N LYS A 56 -12.48 -4.16 7.04
CA LYS A 56 -12.70 -4.88 5.76
C LYS A 56 -12.10 -4.16 4.52
N THR A 57 -11.07 -3.34 4.72
CA THR A 57 -10.34 -2.62 3.66
C THR A 57 -9.25 -3.50 3.06
N ASP A 58 -9.45 -3.83 1.79
CA ASP A 58 -8.65 -4.72 0.92
C ASP A 58 -7.18 -4.25 0.67
N ASP A 59 -6.75 -3.20 1.37
CA ASP A 59 -5.48 -2.45 1.22
C ASP A 59 -4.29 -3.02 2.00
N ARG A 60 -4.50 -4.10 2.75
CA ARG A 60 -3.58 -4.60 3.78
C ARG A 60 -3.29 -6.11 3.68
N TYR A 61 -3.86 -6.80 2.70
CA TYR A 61 -3.85 -8.27 2.58
C TYR A 61 -2.45 -8.90 2.68
N PHE A 62 -1.45 -8.31 2.04
CA PHE A 62 -0.09 -8.83 2.03
C PHE A 62 0.69 -8.60 3.34
N ILE A 63 0.26 -7.69 4.22
CA ILE A 63 1.07 -7.25 5.38
C ILE A 63 1.11 -8.33 6.50
N PRO A 64 0.01 -8.98 6.89
CA PRO A 64 0.07 -10.15 7.77
C PRO A 64 0.85 -11.32 7.17
N CYS A 65 0.79 -11.51 5.85
CA CYS A 65 1.55 -12.56 5.16
C CYS A 65 3.05 -12.28 5.18
N LEU A 66 3.47 -11.02 4.96
CA LEU A 66 4.86 -10.58 5.10
C LEU A 66 5.36 -10.82 6.54
N ALA A 67 4.63 -10.34 7.55
CA ALA A 67 5.00 -10.52 8.95
C ALA A 67 5.14 -12.01 9.35
N LEU A 68 4.26 -12.89 8.84
CA LEU A 68 4.40 -14.34 9.04
C LEU A 68 5.65 -14.91 8.36
N MET A 69 5.93 -14.53 7.11
CA MET A 69 7.14 -14.96 6.40
C MET A 69 8.41 -14.46 7.11
N ASP A 70 8.41 -13.24 7.62
CA ASP A 70 9.54 -12.64 8.34
C ASP A 70 9.75 -13.29 9.71
N MET A 71 8.69 -13.66 10.45
CA MET A 71 8.83 -14.48 11.66
C MET A 71 9.48 -15.83 11.35
N VAL A 72 9.04 -16.51 10.28
CA VAL A 72 9.62 -17.79 9.86
C VAL A 72 11.07 -17.61 9.39
N ALA A 73 11.39 -16.53 8.68
CA ALA A 73 12.75 -16.18 8.28
C ALA A 73 13.67 -16.00 9.50
N CYS A 74 13.23 -15.25 10.51
CA CYS A 74 14.00 -15.04 11.73
C CYS A 74 14.19 -16.33 12.52
N VAL A 75 13.13 -17.15 12.70
CA VAL A 75 13.20 -18.41 13.44
C VAL A 75 14.11 -19.43 12.74
N ILE A 76 13.92 -19.67 11.43
CA ILE A 76 14.75 -20.61 10.67
C ILE A 76 16.18 -20.08 10.57
N GLY A 77 16.37 -18.82 10.16
CA GLY A 77 17.68 -18.24 9.93
C GLY A 77 18.54 -18.17 11.18
N ALA A 78 18.01 -17.65 12.29
CA ALA A 78 18.77 -17.53 13.53
C ALA A 78 19.05 -18.91 14.14
N SER A 79 18.05 -19.78 14.25
CA SER A 79 18.21 -21.11 14.87
C SER A 79 19.17 -21.99 14.08
N PHE A 80 19.12 -21.93 12.74
CA PHE A 80 20.04 -22.67 11.87
C PHE A 80 21.47 -22.15 11.98
N SER A 81 21.69 -20.84 11.89
CA SER A 81 23.04 -20.26 12.06
C SER A 81 23.60 -20.55 13.47
N ILE A 82 22.77 -20.49 14.52
CA ILE A 82 23.14 -20.90 15.89
C ILE A 82 23.52 -22.39 15.92
N ALA A 83 22.75 -23.28 15.30
CA ALA A 83 23.04 -24.71 15.26
C ALA A 83 24.33 -25.06 14.49
N VAL A 84 24.59 -24.38 13.36
CA VAL A 84 25.82 -24.55 12.57
C VAL A 84 27.04 -23.99 13.31
N ASN A 85 26.92 -22.82 13.96
CA ASN A 85 28.00 -22.26 14.78
C ASN A 85 28.34 -23.15 15.98
N ALA A 86 27.34 -23.77 16.61
CA ALA A 86 27.50 -24.62 17.79
C ALA A 86 28.01 -26.04 17.48
N ASN A 87 27.80 -26.54 16.26
CA ASN A 87 28.19 -27.89 15.82
C ASN A 87 29.11 -27.82 14.59
N GLN A 88 30.06 -26.88 14.61
CA GLN A 88 30.82 -26.46 13.43
C GLN A 88 31.70 -27.56 12.83
N PHE A 89 31.98 -28.62 13.59
CA PHE A 89 32.80 -29.78 13.19
C PHE A 89 32.06 -31.12 13.27
N THR A 90 30.78 -31.12 13.66
CA THR A 90 30.00 -32.32 14.03
C THR A 90 28.63 -32.41 13.35
N PHE A 91 28.41 -31.69 12.26
CA PHE A 91 27.09 -31.57 11.62
C PHE A 91 26.75 -32.79 10.74
N GLN A 92 26.15 -33.82 11.32
CA GLN A 92 25.95 -35.12 10.64
C GLN A 92 24.80 -35.19 9.59
N SER A 93 23.85 -34.25 9.58
CA SER A 93 22.62 -34.41 8.76
C SER A 93 22.62 -33.60 7.45
N ASN A 94 23.07 -34.24 6.36
CA ASN A 94 23.10 -33.66 5.01
C ASN A 94 21.71 -33.12 4.57
N LEU A 95 20.62 -33.85 4.87
CA LEU A 95 19.25 -33.44 4.58
C LEU A 95 18.82 -32.16 5.32
N ILE A 96 19.12 -32.06 6.64
CA ILE A 96 18.78 -30.86 7.42
C ILE A 96 19.61 -29.66 6.93
N CYS A 97 20.88 -29.87 6.58
CA CYS A 97 21.73 -28.83 5.99
C CYS A 97 21.12 -28.26 4.69
N LYS A 98 20.83 -29.14 3.71
CA LYS A 98 20.21 -28.79 2.41
C LYS A 98 18.86 -28.09 2.58
N LEU A 99 18.02 -28.59 3.48
CA LEU A 99 16.69 -28.04 3.74
C LEU A 99 16.74 -26.67 4.41
N MET A 100 17.55 -26.48 5.47
CA MET A 100 17.57 -25.24 6.25
C MET A 100 18.22 -24.08 5.47
N TRP A 101 19.29 -24.34 4.72
CA TRP A 101 19.84 -23.37 3.77
C TRP A 101 18.77 -22.93 2.75
N SER A 102 18.09 -23.89 2.12
CA SER A 102 17.08 -23.61 1.10
C SER A 102 15.86 -22.86 1.66
N LEU A 103 15.38 -23.22 2.86
CA LEU A 103 14.28 -22.52 3.53
C LEU A 103 14.65 -21.07 3.89
N ASN A 104 15.88 -20.82 4.37
CA ASN A 104 16.38 -19.47 4.68
C ASN A 104 16.43 -18.58 3.41
N LYS A 105 16.95 -19.11 2.29
CA LYS A 105 16.92 -18.42 0.98
C LYS A 105 15.47 -18.18 0.54
N PHE A 106 14.59 -19.19 0.64
CA PHE A 106 13.18 -19.11 0.23
C PHE A 106 12.39 -18.05 0.99
N THR A 107 12.52 -17.97 2.32
CA THR A 107 11.84 -16.94 3.11
C THR A 107 12.32 -15.54 2.73
N SER A 108 13.64 -15.37 2.59
CA SER A 108 14.28 -14.10 2.22
C SER A 108 13.80 -13.59 0.84
N ILE A 109 13.80 -14.46 -0.17
CA ILE A 109 13.33 -14.13 -1.54
C ILE A 109 11.82 -13.84 -1.54
N SER A 110 11.03 -14.63 -0.79
CA SER A 110 9.58 -14.44 -0.67
C SER A 110 9.22 -13.09 -0.07
N SER A 111 9.89 -12.66 1.01
CA SER A 111 9.65 -11.35 1.62
C SER A 111 10.05 -10.19 0.70
N GLY A 112 11.17 -10.31 -0.02
CA GLY A 112 11.57 -9.33 -1.04
C GLY A 112 10.52 -9.16 -2.16
N LEU A 113 10.03 -10.26 -2.71
CA LEU A 113 8.94 -10.26 -3.70
C LEU A 113 7.60 -9.75 -3.12
N MET A 114 7.32 -10.02 -1.85
CA MET A 114 6.14 -9.50 -1.14
C MET A 114 6.19 -7.97 -0.99
N LEU A 115 7.37 -7.39 -0.71
CA LEU A 115 7.58 -5.94 -0.69
C LEU A 115 7.32 -5.30 -2.06
N ILE A 116 7.79 -5.92 -3.15
CA ILE A 116 7.48 -5.48 -4.52
C ILE A 116 5.95 -5.53 -4.77
N ALA A 117 5.27 -6.61 -4.37
CA ALA A 117 3.82 -6.72 -4.54
C ALA A 117 3.04 -5.67 -3.73
N ILE A 118 3.50 -5.31 -2.53
CA ILE A 118 2.96 -4.21 -1.73
C ILE A 118 3.17 -2.87 -2.45
N ALA A 119 4.36 -2.61 -2.99
CA ALA A 119 4.65 -1.40 -3.77
C ALA A 119 3.78 -1.30 -5.03
N VAL A 120 3.60 -2.41 -5.78
CA VAL A 120 2.69 -2.47 -6.94
C VAL A 120 1.23 -2.22 -6.51
N GLN A 121 0.75 -2.79 -5.40
CA GLN A 121 -0.61 -2.54 -4.91
C GLN A 121 -0.81 -1.05 -4.58
N ARG A 122 0.18 -0.41 -3.92
CA ARG A 122 0.16 1.02 -3.60
C ARG A 122 0.19 1.88 -4.87
N TYR A 123 1.06 1.56 -5.83
CA TYR A 123 1.14 2.25 -7.13
C TYR A 123 -0.18 2.19 -7.91
N ILE A 124 -0.80 1.02 -8.05
CA ILE A 124 -2.09 0.88 -8.74
C ILE A 124 -3.16 1.77 -8.08
N LYS A 125 -3.25 1.74 -6.74
CA LYS A 125 -4.24 2.52 -5.98
C LYS A 125 -4.03 4.04 -6.09
N VAL A 126 -2.80 4.51 -5.95
CA VAL A 126 -2.48 5.94 -5.94
C VAL A 126 -2.49 6.53 -7.36
N CYS A 127 -1.85 5.84 -8.31
CA CYS A 127 -1.55 6.39 -9.63
C CYS A 127 -2.63 6.08 -10.67
N ARG A 128 -3.49 5.08 -10.44
CA ARG A 128 -4.54 4.66 -11.39
C ARG A 128 -5.94 4.58 -10.74
N PRO A 129 -6.47 5.68 -10.16
CA PRO A 129 -7.74 5.70 -9.42
C PRO A 129 -9.00 5.36 -10.24
N PHE A 130 -8.88 5.19 -11.56
CA PHE A 130 -9.94 4.73 -12.46
C PHE A 130 -9.80 3.27 -12.94
N LYS A 131 -8.66 2.60 -12.67
CA LYS A 131 -8.58 1.14 -12.83
C LYS A 131 -9.21 0.46 -11.59
N SER A 132 -9.71 -0.75 -11.78
CA SER A 132 -10.21 -1.55 -10.65
C SER A 132 -9.08 -1.80 -9.64
N VAL A 133 -9.41 -1.72 -8.35
CA VAL A 133 -8.49 -2.13 -7.28
C VAL A 133 -8.24 -3.64 -7.43
N MET A 134 -7.01 -4.07 -7.21
CA MET A 134 -6.65 -5.50 -7.26
C MET A 134 -7.61 -6.32 -6.38
N SER A 135 -8.24 -7.34 -6.96
CA SER A 135 -9.23 -8.18 -6.24
C SER A 135 -8.57 -9.11 -5.23
N ILE A 136 -9.37 -9.65 -4.29
CA ILE A 136 -8.93 -10.69 -3.35
C ILE A 136 -8.36 -11.91 -4.10
N ASN A 137 -9.00 -12.33 -5.19
CA ASN A 137 -8.54 -13.45 -6.01
C ASN A 137 -7.20 -13.13 -6.69
N SER A 138 -7.03 -11.90 -7.19
CA SER A 138 -5.76 -11.43 -7.77
C SER A 138 -4.63 -11.37 -6.73
N LYS A 139 -4.92 -11.05 -5.47
CA LYS A 139 -3.92 -11.06 -4.37
C LYS A 139 -3.54 -12.48 -3.96
N ARG A 140 -4.53 -13.38 -3.86
CA ARG A 140 -4.30 -14.82 -3.62
C ARG A 140 -3.44 -15.43 -4.73
N LEU A 141 -3.72 -15.09 -5.99
CA LEU A 141 -2.88 -15.48 -7.13
C LEU A 141 -1.48 -14.87 -7.03
N ALA A 142 -1.35 -13.58 -6.68
CA ALA A 142 -0.04 -12.95 -6.49
C ALA A 142 0.79 -13.64 -5.40
N ILE A 143 0.22 -14.00 -4.23
CA ILE A 143 0.95 -14.76 -3.20
C ILE A 143 1.37 -16.15 -3.72
N LYS A 144 0.49 -16.87 -4.43
CA LYS A 144 0.84 -18.16 -5.04
C LYS A 144 1.99 -18.03 -6.05
N LEU A 145 1.98 -16.99 -6.88
CA LEU A 145 3.04 -16.71 -7.84
C LEU A 145 4.35 -16.30 -7.15
N ILE A 146 4.30 -15.49 -6.09
CA ILE A 146 5.48 -15.15 -5.26
C ILE A 146 6.11 -16.42 -4.71
N ILE A 147 5.32 -17.30 -4.08
CA ILE A 147 5.81 -18.58 -3.54
C ILE A 147 6.41 -19.46 -4.64
N ALA A 148 5.73 -19.60 -5.78
CA ALA A 148 6.21 -20.43 -6.89
C ALA A 148 7.53 -19.89 -7.50
N VAL A 149 7.65 -18.58 -7.68
CA VAL A 149 8.89 -17.94 -8.16
C VAL A 149 10.01 -18.05 -7.12
N SER A 150 9.71 -17.84 -5.83
CA SER A 150 10.69 -18.03 -4.75
C SER A 150 11.21 -19.46 -4.69
N MET A 151 10.35 -20.47 -4.84
CA MET A 151 10.78 -21.87 -4.93
C MET A 151 11.69 -22.09 -6.14
N LEU A 152 11.30 -21.60 -7.33
CA LEU A 152 12.09 -21.75 -8.56
C LEU A 152 13.48 -21.13 -8.46
N VAL A 153 13.60 -19.94 -7.86
CA VAL A 153 14.89 -19.27 -7.61
C VAL A 153 15.75 -20.02 -6.58
N VAL A 154 15.14 -20.85 -5.73
CA VAL A 154 15.80 -21.62 -4.65
C VAL A 154 16.16 -23.05 -5.04
N VAL A 155 15.59 -23.62 -6.09
CA VAL A 155 15.94 -24.99 -6.56
C VAL A 155 17.47 -25.21 -6.64
N PRO A 156 18.30 -24.28 -7.17
CA PRO A 156 19.75 -24.46 -7.18
C PRO A 156 20.40 -24.62 -5.79
N SER A 157 19.88 -23.96 -4.73
CA SER A 157 20.50 -24.08 -3.40
C SER A 157 20.30 -25.44 -2.76
N GLY A 158 19.29 -26.21 -3.18
CA GLY A 158 19.10 -27.59 -2.72
C GLY A 158 20.19 -28.56 -3.21
N PHE A 159 20.90 -28.20 -4.28
CA PHE A 159 22.04 -28.94 -4.82
C PHE A 159 23.40 -28.31 -4.46
N LEU A 160 23.43 -27.01 -4.10
CA LEU A 160 24.66 -26.27 -3.79
C LEU A 160 25.23 -26.53 -2.40
N TYR A 161 24.39 -26.69 -1.38
CA TYR A 161 24.83 -26.83 0.01
C TYR A 161 24.86 -28.30 0.42
N GLY A 162 25.81 -28.72 1.24
CA GLY A 162 25.99 -30.11 1.66
C GLY A 162 26.61 -30.24 3.04
N VAL A 163 26.75 -31.49 3.50
CA VAL A 163 27.65 -31.85 4.60
C VAL A 163 28.89 -32.46 3.99
N ASN A 164 30.03 -31.78 4.17
CA ASN A 164 31.33 -32.21 3.67
C ASN A 164 32.13 -32.78 4.83
N ASP A 165 32.94 -33.81 4.56
CA ASP A 165 34.01 -34.25 5.44
C ASP A 165 35.35 -33.57 5.08
N GLU A 166 35.98 -32.95 6.07
CA GLU A 166 37.32 -32.36 5.95
C GLU A 166 38.28 -33.12 6.88
N LEU A 167 39.48 -33.43 6.40
CA LEU A 167 40.58 -33.86 7.27
C LEU A 167 41.32 -32.62 7.77
N ILE A 168 41.27 -32.39 9.07
CA ILE A 168 42.04 -31.34 9.75
C ILE A 168 43.13 -32.01 10.57
N GLU A 169 44.38 -31.69 10.29
CA GLU A 169 45.49 -32.00 11.18
C GLU A 169 45.50 -30.99 12.33
N ASN A 170 45.48 -31.49 13.57
CA ASN A 170 45.67 -30.67 14.77
C ASN A 170 46.53 -31.45 15.77
N ASP A 171 47.60 -30.82 16.27
CA ASP A 171 48.58 -31.43 17.19
C ASP A 171 49.13 -32.79 16.71
N GLY A 172 49.31 -32.95 15.38
CA GLY A 172 49.79 -34.17 14.74
C GLY A 172 48.75 -35.31 14.65
N ILE A 173 47.49 -35.04 15.01
CA ILE A 173 46.37 -35.98 14.87
C ILE A 173 45.50 -35.54 13.69
N ASN A 174 45.30 -36.44 12.72
CA ASN A 174 44.36 -36.24 11.62
C ASN A 174 42.93 -36.53 12.08
N ILE A 175 42.08 -35.50 12.07
CA ILE A 175 40.68 -35.55 12.53
C ILE A 175 39.74 -35.28 11.36
N THR A 176 38.85 -36.23 11.06
CA THR A 176 37.73 -36.02 10.14
C THR A 176 36.65 -35.20 10.84
N VAL A 177 36.28 -34.05 10.27
CA VAL A 177 35.22 -33.16 10.77
C VAL A 177 34.09 -33.04 9.74
N TYR A 178 32.85 -32.87 10.21
CA TYR A 178 31.67 -32.77 9.35
C TYR A 178 31.08 -31.36 9.38
N ARG A 179 31.06 -30.68 8.23
CA ARG A 179 30.61 -29.28 8.11
C ARG A 179 29.41 -29.12 7.19
N CYS A 180 28.39 -28.40 7.64
CA CYS A 180 27.31 -27.91 6.77
C CYS A 180 27.73 -26.64 6.02
N THR A 181 28.09 -26.74 4.75
CA THR A 181 28.64 -25.64 3.92
C THR A 181 28.26 -25.82 2.44
N VAL A 182 28.94 -25.16 1.49
CA VAL A 182 28.83 -25.45 0.06
C VAL A 182 29.40 -26.85 -0.22
N ASP A 183 28.62 -27.69 -0.91
CA ASP A 183 28.93 -29.11 -1.17
C ASP A 183 30.22 -29.22 -2.00
N SER A 184 31.20 -30.02 -1.55
CA SER A 184 32.57 -30.01 -2.09
C SER A 184 32.69 -30.54 -3.52
N ASP A 185 31.73 -31.35 -3.97
CA ASP A 185 31.67 -31.90 -5.33
C ASP A 185 31.17 -30.87 -6.36
N ILE A 186 30.72 -29.68 -5.92
CA ILE A 186 30.16 -28.65 -6.79
C ILE A 186 31.27 -27.74 -7.34
N ASP A 187 31.37 -27.65 -8.67
CA ASP A 187 32.25 -26.70 -9.35
C ASP A 187 32.02 -25.27 -8.82
N ARG A 188 33.09 -24.64 -8.33
CA ARG A 188 33.12 -23.25 -7.85
C ARG A 188 32.49 -22.26 -8.84
N ARG A 189 32.50 -22.54 -10.15
CA ARG A 189 31.80 -21.76 -11.17
C ARG A 189 30.27 -21.73 -10.98
N TYR A 190 29.67 -22.83 -10.51
CA TYR A 190 28.24 -22.93 -10.22
C TYR A 190 27.87 -22.11 -8.98
N ASP A 191 28.65 -22.23 -7.90
CA ASP A 191 28.49 -21.42 -6.68
C ASP A 191 28.62 -19.91 -6.95
N VAL A 192 29.68 -19.50 -7.68
CA VAL A 192 29.86 -18.10 -8.10
C VAL A 192 28.72 -17.65 -9.02
N GLY A 193 28.32 -18.47 -9.99
CA GLY A 193 27.23 -18.16 -10.92
C GLY A 193 25.89 -17.96 -10.22
N TYR A 194 25.54 -18.85 -9.28
CA TYR A 194 24.32 -18.71 -8.47
C TYR A 194 24.38 -17.51 -7.52
N SER A 195 25.54 -17.26 -6.91
CA SER A 195 25.75 -16.08 -6.05
C SER A 195 25.59 -14.77 -6.83
N VAL A 196 26.13 -14.68 -8.05
CA VAL A 196 25.96 -13.52 -8.95
C VAL A 196 24.50 -13.38 -9.41
N PHE A 197 23.82 -14.49 -9.73
CA PHE A 197 22.40 -14.49 -10.07
C PHE A 197 21.52 -13.97 -8.93
N LEU A 198 21.75 -14.43 -7.68
CA LEU A 198 21.04 -13.92 -6.50
C LEU A 198 21.33 -12.42 -6.25
N LEU A 199 22.58 -11.98 -6.44
CA LEU A 199 22.95 -10.57 -6.31
C LEU A 199 22.23 -9.70 -7.35
N PHE A 200 22.19 -10.13 -8.61
CA PHE A 200 21.44 -9.46 -9.67
C PHE A 200 19.94 -9.40 -9.36
N PHE A 201 19.35 -10.50 -8.91
CA PHE A 201 17.93 -10.57 -8.53
C PHE A 201 17.60 -9.60 -7.37
N CYS A 202 18.47 -9.53 -6.36
CA CYS A 202 18.37 -8.59 -5.25
C CYS A 202 18.43 -7.13 -5.73
N PHE A 203 19.43 -6.79 -6.55
CA PHE A 203 19.59 -5.44 -7.10
C PHE A 203 18.42 -5.01 -8.00
N ALA A 204 17.95 -5.91 -8.87
CA ALA A 204 16.76 -5.69 -9.69
C ALA A 204 15.50 -5.48 -8.83
N GLY A 205 15.36 -6.21 -7.72
CA GLY A 205 14.29 -6.02 -6.74
C GLY A 205 14.34 -4.64 -6.06
N ILE A 206 15.53 -4.20 -5.63
CA ILE A 206 15.74 -2.87 -5.02
C ILE A 206 15.42 -1.75 -6.02
N LEU A 207 15.86 -1.87 -7.29
CA LEU A 207 15.51 -0.94 -8.36
C LEU A 207 14.01 -0.90 -8.65
N ALA A 208 13.34 -2.07 -8.70
CA ALA A 208 11.89 -2.13 -8.90
C ALA A 208 11.13 -1.42 -7.76
N ILE A 209 11.57 -1.63 -6.51
CA ILE A 209 11.02 -0.97 -5.32
C ILE A 209 11.23 0.56 -5.41
N SER A 210 12.45 1.02 -5.68
CA SER A 210 12.76 2.46 -5.71
C SER A 210 12.00 3.20 -6.82
N ILE A 211 11.92 2.62 -8.02
CA ILE A 211 11.13 3.16 -9.14
C ILE A 211 9.64 3.23 -8.78
N LEU A 212 9.07 2.18 -8.18
CA LEU A 212 7.66 2.16 -7.77
C LEU A 212 7.35 3.24 -6.71
N TYR A 213 8.21 3.39 -5.70
CA TYR A 213 8.03 4.41 -4.67
C TYR A 213 8.25 5.84 -5.19
N PHE A 214 9.21 6.06 -6.10
CA PHE A 214 9.37 7.35 -6.79
C PHE A 214 8.13 7.72 -7.61
N LEU A 215 7.55 6.77 -8.35
CA LEU A 215 6.32 6.99 -9.11
C LEU A 215 5.11 7.26 -8.21
N ILE A 216 5.00 6.59 -7.05
CA ILE A 216 3.99 6.88 -6.02
C ILE A 216 4.16 8.31 -5.49
N MET A 217 5.38 8.70 -5.14
CA MET A 217 5.70 10.02 -4.60
C MET A 217 5.37 11.14 -5.62
N LYS A 218 5.79 10.98 -6.88
CA LYS A 218 5.45 11.91 -7.98
C LYS A 218 3.94 12.03 -8.16
N ALA A 219 3.19 10.94 -8.09
CA ALA A 219 1.73 10.96 -8.19
C ALA A 219 1.06 11.67 -7.01
N ILE A 220 1.57 11.51 -5.78
CA ILE A 220 1.07 12.22 -4.58
C ILE A 220 1.27 13.73 -4.73
N TYR A 221 2.49 14.19 -5.05
CA TYR A 221 2.76 15.62 -5.26
C TYR A 221 1.93 16.23 -6.41
N THR A 222 1.74 15.48 -7.50
CA THR A 222 0.89 15.91 -8.63
C THR A 222 -0.59 16.02 -8.24
N GLN A 223 -1.08 15.14 -7.36
CA GLN A 223 -2.43 15.26 -6.82
C GLN A 223 -2.55 16.46 -5.87
N GLU A 224 -1.58 16.68 -4.98
CA GLU A 224 -1.60 17.83 -4.07
C GLU A 224 -1.68 19.16 -4.80
N SER A 225 -0.85 19.38 -5.83
CA SER A 225 -0.86 20.64 -6.60
C SER A 225 -2.20 20.85 -7.31
N PHE A 226 -2.79 19.79 -7.87
CA PHE A 226 -4.14 19.82 -8.44
C PHE A 226 -5.22 20.16 -7.40
N TRP A 227 -5.20 19.54 -6.22
CA TRP A 227 -6.15 19.86 -5.14
C TRP A 227 -5.96 21.28 -4.58
N LYS A 228 -4.72 21.76 -4.46
CA LYS A 228 -4.38 23.14 -4.06
C LYS A 228 -4.93 24.15 -5.08
N ARG A 229 -4.64 23.99 -6.38
CA ARG A 229 -5.18 24.84 -7.46
C ARG A 229 -6.71 24.80 -7.50
N LYS A 230 -7.31 23.62 -7.38
CA LYS A 230 -8.78 23.45 -7.36
C LYS A 230 -9.44 24.11 -6.14
N ARG A 231 -8.80 24.09 -4.96
CA ARG A 231 -9.25 24.80 -3.76
C ARG A 231 -9.14 26.31 -3.93
N SER A 232 -8.06 26.79 -4.56
CA SER A 232 -7.91 28.22 -4.91
C SER A 232 -9.04 28.69 -5.84
N ASN A 233 -9.27 28.00 -6.97
CA ASN A 233 -10.36 28.32 -7.90
C ASN A 233 -11.76 28.22 -7.25
N GLN A 234 -11.94 27.40 -6.21
CA GLN A 234 -13.19 27.34 -5.43
C GLN A 234 -13.33 28.45 -4.37
N ASN A 235 -12.24 29.10 -3.98
CA ASN A 235 -12.27 30.29 -3.15
C ASN A 235 -12.48 31.55 -4.01
N MET A 236 -11.73 31.70 -5.11
CA MET A 236 -11.90 32.76 -6.13
C MET A 236 -13.38 32.94 -6.49
N ARG A 237 -14.04 31.87 -6.94
CA ARG A 237 -15.47 31.87 -7.31
C ARG A 237 -16.44 32.24 -6.19
N LYS A 238 -16.06 32.11 -4.92
CA LYS A 238 -16.87 32.57 -3.78
C LYS A 238 -16.62 34.03 -3.43
N THR A 239 -15.44 34.54 -3.72
CA THR A 239 -15.15 35.97 -3.65
C THR A 239 -15.87 36.69 -4.78
N GLU A 240 -15.75 36.21 -6.02
CA GLU A 240 -16.51 36.67 -7.20
C GLU A 240 -18.03 36.69 -6.92
N GLN A 241 -18.60 35.59 -6.41
CA GLN A 241 -20.02 35.57 -6.06
C GLN A 241 -20.41 36.54 -4.94
N LYS A 242 -19.48 36.93 -4.05
CA LYS A 242 -19.74 37.91 -2.99
C LYS A 242 -19.56 39.36 -3.44
N SER A 243 -18.61 39.66 -4.32
CA SER A 243 -18.47 40.99 -4.91
C SER A 243 -19.70 41.33 -5.73
N ASN A 244 -20.07 40.45 -6.66
CA ASN A 244 -21.23 40.66 -7.53
C ASN A 244 -22.54 40.68 -6.75
N GLN A 245 -22.64 39.99 -5.60
CA GLN A 245 -23.82 40.09 -4.75
C GLN A 245 -23.92 41.46 -4.04
N LYS A 246 -22.81 41.98 -3.50
CA LYS A 246 -22.76 43.35 -2.94
C LYS A 246 -23.03 44.41 -3.99
N GLU A 247 -22.42 44.29 -5.16
CA GLU A 247 -22.60 45.20 -6.29
C GLU A 247 -24.07 45.26 -6.75
N ASN A 248 -24.76 44.11 -6.78
CA ASN A 248 -26.21 44.06 -7.05
C ASN A 248 -27.05 44.63 -5.89
N GLU A 249 -26.66 44.43 -4.63
CA GLU A 249 -27.34 45.00 -3.46
C GLU A 249 -27.23 46.53 -3.44
N GLU A 250 -26.01 47.06 -3.60
CA GLU A 250 -25.69 48.50 -3.70
C GLU A 250 -26.39 49.15 -4.92
N THR A 251 -26.37 48.50 -6.09
CA THR A 251 -27.12 48.94 -7.29
C THR A 251 -28.63 48.96 -7.06
N SER A 252 -29.20 47.91 -6.47
CA SER A 252 -30.64 47.81 -6.17
C SER A 252 -31.10 48.85 -5.14
N GLN A 253 -30.19 49.28 -4.26
CA GLN A 253 -30.47 50.31 -3.26
C GLN A 253 -30.43 51.71 -3.87
N SER A 254 -29.51 51.96 -4.82
CA SER A 254 -29.48 53.19 -5.63
C SER A 254 -30.77 53.39 -6.43
N TYR A 255 -31.23 52.37 -7.18
CA TYR A 255 -32.49 52.46 -7.94
C TYR A 255 -33.71 52.77 -7.05
N LYS A 256 -33.77 52.22 -5.82
CA LYS A 256 -34.86 52.49 -4.87
C LYS A 256 -34.86 53.92 -4.33
N ILE A 257 -33.70 54.55 -4.20
CA ILE A 257 -33.59 55.95 -3.79
C ILE A 257 -34.14 56.83 -4.92
N SER A 258 -33.69 56.63 -6.16
CA SER A 258 -34.23 57.36 -7.32
C SER A 258 -35.73 57.14 -7.54
N GLU A 259 -36.26 55.94 -7.28
CA GLU A 259 -37.70 55.65 -7.35
C GLU A 259 -38.51 56.34 -6.24
N HIS A 260 -37.92 56.52 -5.05
CA HIS A 260 -38.51 57.28 -3.96
C HIS A 260 -38.53 58.78 -4.27
N ASP A 261 -37.40 59.33 -4.71
CA ASP A 261 -37.25 60.74 -5.04
C ASP A 261 -38.21 61.16 -6.17
N LEU A 262 -38.40 60.30 -7.18
CA LEU A 262 -39.36 60.53 -8.27
C LEU A 262 -40.81 60.60 -7.76
N LYS A 263 -41.22 59.68 -6.88
CA LYS A 263 -42.57 59.67 -6.28
C LYS A 263 -42.79 60.82 -5.31
N GLN A 264 -41.74 61.29 -4.64
CA GLN A 264 -41.80 62.48 -3.79
C GLN A 264 -41.99 63.75 -4.65
N PHE A 265 -41.44 63.77 -5.87
CA PHE A 265 -41.70 64.82 -6.87
C PHE A 265 -43.13 64.76 -7.44
N GLU A 266 -43.67 63.56 -7.70
CA GLU A 266 -45.08 63.38 -8.11
C GLU A 266 -46.05 63.83 -7.01
N ASN A 267 -45.88 63.38 -5.76
CA ASN A 267 -46.73 63.78 -4.63
C ASN A 267 -46.67 65.28 -4.34
N SER A 268 -45.55 65.95 -4.61
CA SER A 268 -45.43 67.41 -4.45
C SER A 268 -46.29 68.21 -5.44
N ASN A 269 -46.73 67.58 -6.55
CA ASN A 269 -47.67 68.16 -7.52
C ASN A 269 -49.12 67.69 -7.28
N ALA A 270 -49.38 66.87 -6.26
CA ALA A 270 -50.67 66.21 -6.02
C ALA A 270 -51.30 66.67 -4.69
N ILE A 271 -51.41 67.98 -4.46
CA ILE A 271 -52.15 68.55 -3.32
C ILE A 271 -53.44 69.20 -3.85
N GLY A 272 -54.51 68.40 -3.87
CA GLY A 272 -55.86 68.80 -4.25
C GLY A 272 -56.90 67.79 -3.80
N GLU A 273 -57.67 68.15 -2.76
CA GLU A 273 -58.96 67.60 -2.33
C GLU A 273 -59.04 66.12 -1.83
N GLU A 274 -58.84 65.98 -0.51
CA GLU A 274 -59.68 65.26 0.49
C GLU A 274 -60.29 63.84 0.33
N SER A 275 -60.30 63.13 1.49
CA SER A 275 -61.34 62.19 1.98
C SER A 275 -61.49 60.80 1.31
N GLN A 276 -61.80 59.68 2.01
CA GLN A 276 -62.09 59.46 3.44
C GLN A 276 -61.84 57.98 3.88
N SER A 277 -61.60 57.77 5.19
CA SER A 277 -61.73 56.57 6.07
C SER A 277 -62.14 55.18 5.48
N THR A 278 -61.58 54.01 5.89
CA THR A 278 -61.73 53.42 7.26
C THR A 278 -60.81 52.20 7.59
N ASN A 279 -60.44 52.09 8.88
CA ASN A 279 -60.28 50.89 9.75
C ASN A 279 -59.16 49.80 9.61
N ASN A 280 -58.25 49.78 10.63
CA ASN A 280 -57.63 48.67 11.41
C ASN A 280 -56.98 47.42 10.72
N CYS A 281 -55.79 46.89 11.11
CA CYS A 281 -55.12 46.61 12.42
C CYS A 281 -55.71 45.42 13.23
N ASN A 282 -54.97 44.52 13.90
CA ASN A 282 -53.54 44.10 14.00
C ASN A 282 -53.50 42.64 14.60
N ASP A 283 -52.40 41.90 14.85
CA ASP A 283 -50.93 42.11 14.78
C ASP A 283 -50.27 40.96 13.93
N ILE A 284 -49.43 39.98 14.33
CA ILE A 284 -48.71 39.58 15.56
C ILE A 284 -47.23 39.26 15.23
N ASN A 285 -46.30 40.02 15.83
CA ASN A 285 -44.89 39.71 16.18
C ASN A 285 -44.08 38.60 15.47
N ASN A 286 -43.03 39.02 14.74
CA ASN A 286 -41.59 38.83 15.05
C ASN A 286 -41.14 37.68 15.99
N THR A 287 -40.06 36.97 15.64
CA THR A 287 -39.07 36.49 16.62
C THR A 287 -37.67 36.29 16.04
N ASN A 288 -36.65 36.84 16.70
CA ASN A 288 -35.22 36.52 16.51
C ASN A 288 -34.76 35.57 17.64
N GLY A 289 -33.81 34.67 17.34
CA GLY A 289 -33.23 33.79 18.36
C GLY A 289 -32.04 32.96 17.83
N ASN A 290 -30.83 33.32 18.25
CA ASN A 290 -29.65 32.44 18.18
C ASN A 290 -29.52 31.70 19.50
N ASP A 291 -29.10 30.43 19.47
CA ASP A 291 -28.37 29.86 20.62
C ASP A 291 -27.37 28.75 20.21
N LEU A 292 -26.56 28.30 21.16
CA LEU A 292 -25.20 27.83 20.94
C LEU A 292 -24.96 26.34 21.23
N ASN A 293 -24.03 25.80 20.43
CA ASN A 293 -22.98 24.84 20.82
C ASN A 293 -23.22 23.31 20.89
N ARG A 294 -22.14 22.61 20.45
CA ARG A 294 -21.57 21.35 21.05
C ARG A 294 -22.39 20.03 20.88
N LYS A 295 -21.84 18.91 20.38
CA LYS A 295 -20.46 18.58 19.91
C LYS A 295 -20.44 17.44 18.85
N GLN A 296 -19.41 17.47 18.00
CA GLN A 296 -18.72 16.34 17.33
C GLN A 296 -19.53 15.13 16.78
N GLY A 297 -19.65 15.02 15.44
CA GLY A 297 -20.06 13.79 14.76
C GLY A 297 -19.77 13.76 13.24
N SER A 298 -18.72 13.04 12.83
CA SER A 298 -18.36 12.65 11.44
C SER A 298 -18.70 13.62 10.29
N ARG A 299 -17.84 14.62 10.04
CA ARG A 299 -17.93 15.50 8.86
C ARG A 299 -17.78 14.74 7.53
N PHE A 300 -17.13 13.57 7.55
CA PHE A 300 -16.83 12.74 6.38
C PHE A 300 -18.09 12.06 5.80
N GLY A 301 -18.95 11.49 6.66
CA GLY A 301 -20.14 10.74 6.23
C GLY A 301 -21.24 11.57 5.56
N LYS A 302 -21.29 12.89 5.83
CA LYS A 302 -22.23 13.82 5.17
C LYS A 302 -21.76 14.20 3.75
N VAL A 303 -20.44 14.26 3.50
CA VAL A 303 -19.86 14.52 2.17
C VAL A 303 -20.04 13.31 1.25
N PHE A 304 -19.79 12.10 1.74
CA PHE A 304 -19.93 10.87 0.94
C PHE A 304 -21.35 10.67 0.41
N ARG A 305 -22.39 10.90 1.25
CA ARG A 305 -23.80 10.84 0.83
C ARG A 305 -24.18 11.88 -0.24
N ARG A 306 -23.65 13.12 -0.17
CA ARG A 306 -23.82 14.12 -1.26
C ARG A 306 -23.13 13.67 -2.56
N MET A 307 -21.98 12.99 -2.47
CA MET A 307 -21.24 12.50 -3.65
C MET A 307 -21.97 11.37 -4.39
N ILE A 308 -22.69 10.49 -3.68
CA ILE A 308 -23.52 9.44 -4.30
C ILE A 308 -24.75 10.06 -5.00
N ARG A 309 -25.46 10.99 -4.35
CA ARG A 309 -26.65 11.66 -4.92
C ARG A 309 -26.32 12.37 -6.25
N ASN A 310 -25.19 13.09 -6.31
CA ASN A 310 -24.74 13.75 -7.53
C ASN A 310 -24.23 12.79 -8.63
N LYS A 311 -23.84 11.55 -8.29
CA LYS A 311 -23.51 10.51 -9.30
C LYS A 311 -24.75 9.91 -9.96
N GLN A 312 -25.89 9.81 -9.27
CA GLN A 312 -27.14 9.35 -9.88
C GLN A 312 -27.73 10.42 -10.81
N LEU A 313 -27.84 11.68 -10.37
CA LEU A 313 -28.36 12.78 -11.19
C LEU A 313 -27.58 12.95 -12.51
N LYS A 314 -26.25 12.84 -12.49
CA LYS A 314 -25.43 12.90 -13.73
C LYS A 314 -25.59 11.69 -14.66
N ARG A 315 -26.12 10.55 -14.19
CA ARG A 315 -26.47 9.41 -15.05
C ARG A 315 -27.82 9.60 -15.73
N VAL A 316 -28.80 10.14 -15.01
CA VAL A 316 -30.13 10.49 -15.57
C VAL A 316 -29.98 11.57 -16.63
N ALA A 317 -29.29 12.68 -16.32
CA ALA A 317 -29.08 13.78 -17.25
C ALA A 317 -28.27 13.41 -18.51
N LYS A 318 -27.41 12.38 -18.46
CA LYS A 318 -26.74 11.88 -19.68
C LYS A 318 -27.68 11.04 -20.55
N ARG A 319 -28.54 10.20 -19.94
CA ARG A 319 -29.51 9.37 -20.69
C ARG A 319 -30.55 10.21 -21.43
N SER A 320 -31.03 11.33 -20.86
CA SER A 320 -31.96 12.22 -21.57
C SER A 320 -31.31 12.90 -22.79
N LEU A 321 -30.05 13.35 -22.67
CA LEU A 321 -29.31 13.96 -23.78
C LEU A 321 -29.05 12.97 -24.94
N ASP A 322 -28.60 11.76 -24.65
CA ASP A 322 -28.35 10.74 -25.69
C ASP A 322 -29.66 10.29 -26.38
N SER A 323 -30.79 10.27 -25.66
CA SER A 323 -32.11 9.96 -26.24
C SER A 323 -32.61 11.06 -27.17
N ASN A 324 -32.52 12.33 -26.74
CA ASN A 324 -32.97 13.46 -27.56
C ASN A 324 -32.14 13.60 -28.85
N LYS A 325 -30.84 13.29 -28.80
CA LYS A 325 -29.94 13.33 -29.96
C LYS A 325 -30.31 12.31 -31.05
N LYS A 326 -30.92 11.16 -30.69
CA LYS A 326 -31.44 10.17 -31.66
C LYS A 326 -32.70 10.66 -32.38
N ASN A 327 -33.64 11.27 -31.66
CA ASN A 327 -34.90 11.74 -32.24
C ASN A 327 -34.70 12.86 -33.29
N VAL A 328 -33.69 13.71 -33.12
CA VAL A 328 -33.34 14.75 -34.11
C VAL A 328 -32.79 14.14 -35.41
N PHE A 329 -32.02 13.05 -35.33
CA PHE A 329 -31.37 12.44 -36.49
C PHE A 329 -32.34 11.67 -37.39
N PHE A 330 -33.47 11.18 -36.84
CA PHE A 330 -34.46 10.41 -37.60
C PHE A 330 -35.41 11.29 -38.43
N LYS A 331 -35.40 12.61 -38.24
CA LYS A 331 -36.35 13.56 -38.87
C LYS A 331 -35.80 14.29 -40.10
N ARG A 332 -34.71 13.80 -40.70
CA ARG A 332 -34.08 14.33 -41.94
C ARG A 332 -33.60 13.21 -42.89
N LYS A 333 -34.51 12.69 -43.70
CA LYS A 333 -34.21 12.04 -44.99
C LYS A 333 -35.28 12.46 -46.01
N PRO A 334 -34.92 12.93 -47.22
CA PRO A 334 -35.87 13.11 -48.32
C PRO A 334 -36.35 11.77 -48.87
N GLN A 335 -37.49 11.79 -49.58
CA GLN A 335 -37.92 10.70 -50.46
C GLN A 335 -37.37 10.93 -51.87
N GLN A 336 -36.97 9.87 -52.58
CA GLN A 336 -37.25 9.69 -54.01
C GLN A 336 -36.87 8.28 -54.51
N HIS A 337 -37.75 7.76 -55.38
CA HIS A 337 -37.75 6.68 -56.38
C HIS A 337 -36.54 5.72 -56.53
N LEU A 338 -36.68 4.40 -56.76
CA LEU A 338 -37.56 3.54 -57.61
C LEU A 338 -36.96 3.28 -59.03
N SER A 339 -37.36 2.17 -59.67
CA SER A 339 -36.69 1.38 -60.74
C SER A 339 -35.65 0.39 -60.17
N GLU A 340 -35.73 -0.94 -60.32
CA GLU A 340 -35.95 -1.81 -61.51
C GLU A 340 -34.73 -1.86 -62.47
N GLY A 341 -34.32 -3.03 -62.97
CA GLY A 341 -34.88 -4.36 -62.71
C GLY A 341 -34.44 -5.51 -63.61
N THR A 342 -33.17 -5.58 -64.01
CA THR A 342 -32.59 -6.68 -64.82
C THR A 342 -31.11 -6.89 -64.51
#